data_AF-A0AAU9C8Z2-F1
#
_entry.id   AF-A0AAU9C8Z2-F1
#
_cell.length_a   1.000
_cell.length_b   1.000
_cell.length_c   1.000
_cell.angle_alpha   90.00
_cell.angle_beta   90.00
_cell.angle_gamma   90.00
#
_symmetry.space_group_name_H-M   'P 1'
#
loop_
_entity.id
_entity.type
_entity.pdbx_description
1 polymer ?
#
loop_
_entity_poly.entity_id
_entity_poly.type
_entity_poly.pdbx_seq_one_letter_code
_entity_poly.pdbx_strand_id
1 'polypeptide(L)'
;MKTKILLTVSLLACTAALARPPAGLPPVEKRLESLEDRLQLTPEQRPKVREILREQREKIRAIHEETRRRLKEVLTAEQWDKFQEMRRRRMERWRERMERRRKD
;
A
#
# COMPACT_ATOMS: atom_id res chain seq x y z
N MET A 1 -2.37 40.43 7.98
CA MET A 1 -2.01 39.80 9.27
C MET A 1 -1.84 38.31 9.01
N LYS A 2 -0.59 37.81 8.94
CA LYS A 2 -0.27 36.42 8.61
C LYS A 2 -0.26 35.61 9.92
N THR A 3 -1.33 34.89 10.20
CA THR A 3 -1.42 33.99 11.36
C THR A 3 -0.43 32.83 11.19
N LYS A 4 0.66 32.85 11.97
CA LYS A 4 1.60 31.74 12.09
C LYS A 4 0.96 30.69 13.01
N ILE A 5 0.39 29.65 12.42
CA ILE A 5 -0.11 28.49 13.17
C ILE A 5 1.10 27.69 13.65
N LEU A 6 1.36 27.78 14.95
CA LEU A 6 2.39 27.05 15.68
C LEU A 6 1.91 25.59 15.84
N LEU A 7 2.34 24.69 14.96
CA LEU A 7 2.06 23.25 15.10
C LEU A 7 3.16 22.62 15.97
N THR A 8 2.88 22.54 17.27
CA THR A 8 3.59 21.67 18.21
C THR A 8 3.33 20.22 17.84
N VAL A 9 4.29 19.57 17.17
CA VAL A 9 4.25 18.12 16.94
C VAL A 9 4.57 17.44 18.26
N SER A 10 3.52 17.14 19.02
CA SER A 10 3.58 16.23 20.17
C SER A 10 3.99 14.84 19.66
N LEU A 11 5.11 14.36 20.19
CA LEU A 11 5.73 13.09 19.84
C LEU A 11 4.84 11.94 20.33
N LEU A 12 3.90 11.50 19.50
CA LEU A 12 3.15 10.28 19.76
C LEU A 12 4.06 9.08 19.49
N ALA A 13 4.48 8.41 20.56
CA ALA A 13 5.14 7.13 20.51
C ALA A 13 4.24 6.09 19.83
N CYS A 14 4.53 5.76 18.57
CA CYS A 14 3.97 4.57 17.93
C CYS A 14 4.86 3.37 18.22
N THR A 15 4.33 2.48 19.05
CA THR A 15 4.75 1.11 19.24
C THR A 15 5.07 0.40 17.91
N ALA A 16 6.05 -0.49 17.96
CA ALA A 16 6.67 -1.18 16.82
C ALA A 16 5.73 -2.16 16.07
N ALA A 17 4.66 -1.67 15.46
CA ALA A 17 3.84 -2.39 14.48
C ALA A 17 4.27 -2.11 13.01
N LEU A 18 5.41 -1.45 12.81
CA LEU A 18 5.86 -0.94 11.49
C LEU A 18 6.66 -1.96 10.65
N ALA A 19 6.74 -3.22 11.05
CA ALA A 19 7.49 -4.25 10.30
C ALA A 19 6.64 -5.08 9.32
N ARG A 20 5.36 -4.75 9.09
CA ARG A 20 4.60 -5.34 7.98
C ARG A 20 4.91 -4.54 6.71
N PRO A 21 5.68 -5.09 5.75
CA PRO A 21 5.96 -4.36 4.53
C PRO A 21 4.65 -4.08 3.78
N PRO A 22 4.58 -3.00 2.98
CA PRO A 22 3.46 -2.77 2.09
C PRO A 22 3.52 -3.86 1.03
N ALA A 23 2.90 -5.00 1.32
CA ALA A 23 2.48 -5.90 0.29
C ALA A 23 1.42 -5.12 -0.49
N GLY A 24 1.79 -4.64 -1.69
CA GLY A 24 0.76 -4.30 -2.67
C GLY A 24 -0.21 -5.47 -2.76
N LEU A 25 -1.49 -5.18 -2.97
CA LEU A 25 -2.47 -6.25 -3.10
C LEU A 25 -1.95 -7.28 -4.11
N PRO A 26 -1.95 -8.59 -3.77
CA PRO A 26 -1.56 -9.62 -4.71
C PRO A 26 -2.40 -9.49 -6.00
N PRO A 27 -1.91 -10.02 -7.13
CA PRO A 27 -2.72 -10.08 -8.35
C PRO A 27 -4.11 -10.65 -8.05
N VAL A 28 -5.14 -10.11 -8.70
CA VAL A 28 -6.53 -10.52 -8.48
C VAL A 28 -6.68 -12.02 -8.61
N GLU A 29 -6.05 -12.61 -9.64
CA GLU A 29 -6.07 -14.05 -9.89
C GLU A 29 -5.53 -14.87 -8.72
N LYS A 30 -4.35 -14.50 -8.20
CA LYS A 30 -3.75 -15.21 -7.06
C LYS A 30 -4.62 -15.14 -5.81
N ARG A 31 -5.27 -13.99 -5.58
CA ARG A 31 -6.19 -13.83 -4.44
C ARG A 31 -7.48 -14.60 -4.64
N LEU A 32 -7.98 -14.63 -5.88
CA LEU A 32 -9.18 -15.36 -6.25
C LEU A 32 -8.97 -16.87 -6.10
N GLU A 33 -7.87 -17.41 -6.61
CA GLU A 33 -7.45 -18.81 -6.43
C GLU A 33 -7.39 -19.19 -4.95
N SER A 34 -6.76 -18.36 -4.11
CA SER A 34 -6.73 -18.59 -2.65
C SER A 34 -8.12 -18.58 -1.99
N LEU A 35 -9.10 -17.87 -2.55
CA LEU A 35 -10.48 -17.85 -2.05
C LEU A 35 -11.28 -19.04 -2.59
N GLU A 36 -11.04 -19.44 -3.83
CA GLU A 36 -11.60 -20.66 -4.43
C GLU A 36 -11.23 -21.87 -3.59
N ASP A 37 -9.95 -22.05 -3.26
CA ASP A 37 -9.49 -23.21 -2.49
C ASP A 37 -10.05 -23.23 -1.05
N ARG A 38 -10.10 -22.05 -0.40
CA ARG A 38 -10.47 -21.95 1.02
C ARG A 38 -11.97 -21.97 1.26
N LEU A 39 -12.75 -21.46 0.31
CA LEU A 39 -14.20 -21.29 0.44
C LEU A 39 -14.98 -22.22 -0.51
N GLN A 40 -14.29 -22.97 -1.36
CA GLN A 40 -14.88 -23.85 -2.36
C GLN A 40 -15.89 -23.10 -3.24
N LEU A 41 -15.46 -21.97 -3.80
CA LEU A 41 -16.35 -21.12 -4.60
C LEU A 41 -16.94 -21.89 -5.77
N THR A 42 -18.25 -21.76 -5.97
CA THR A 42 -18.92 -22.37 -7.12
C THR A 42 -18.55 -21.64 -8.42
N PRO A 43 -18.74 -22.27 -9.60
CA PRO A 43 -18.51 -21.64 -10.90
C PRO A 43 -19.27 -20.31 -11.07
N GLU A 44 -20.43 -20.16 -10.44
CA GLU A 44 -21.28 -18.97 -10.48
C GLU A 44 -20.81 -17.86 -9.52
N GLN A 45 -20.12 -18.22 -8.42
CA GLN A 45 -19.58 -17.27 -7.44
C GLN A 45 -18.25 -16.68 -7.88
N ARG A 46 -17.40 -17.49 -8.52
CA ARG A 46 -16.08 -17.11 -9.03
C ARG A 46 -16.06 -15.78 -9.82
N PRO A 47 -16.90 -15.57 -10.85
CA PRO A 47 -16.89 -14.31 -11.61
C PRO A 47 -17.28 -13.10 -10.75
N LYS A 48 -18.23 -13.26 -9.82
CA LYS A 48 -18.67 -12.18 -8.91
C LYS A 48 -17.55 -11.76 -7.96
N VAL A 49 -16.85 -12.73 -7.38
CA VAL A 49 -15.71 -12.45 -6.50
C VAL A 49 -14.57 -11.78 -7.28
N ARG A 50 -14.30 -12.24 -8.50
CA ARG A 50 -13.30 -11.64 -9.39
C ARG A 50 -13.60 -10.15 -9.64
N GLU A 51 -14.84 -9.81 -9.95
CA GLU A 51 -15.27 -8.43 -10.20
C GLU A 51 -15.07 -7.56 -8.95
N ILE A 52 -15.52 -8.01 -7.78
CA ILE A 52 -15.31 -7.32 -6.50
C ILE A 52 -13.83 -7.04 -6.25
N LEU A 53 -12.97 -8.03 -6.49
CA LEU A 53 -11.52 -7.89 -6.30
C LEU A 53 -10.88 -6.91 -7.31
N ARG A 54 -11.38 -6.87 -8.56
CA ARG A 54 -10.94 -5.92 -9.59
C ARG A 54 -11.30 -4.49 -9.19
N GLU A 55 -12.57 -4.24 -8.86
CA GLU A 55 -13.01 -2.92 -8.41
C GLU A 55 -12.24 -2.44 -7.17
N GLN A 56 -12.05 -3.33 -6.19
CA GLN A 56 -11.30 -2.99 -4.99
C GLN A 56 -9.88 -2.53 -5.34
N ARG A 57 -9.23 -3.21 -6.29
CA ARG A 57 -7.88 -2.87 -6.73
C ARG A 57 -7.83 -1.51 -7.41
N GLU A 58 -8.83 -1.17 -8.22
CA GLU A 58 -8.94 0.13 -8.88
C GLU A 58 -9.17 1.25 -7.89
N LYS A 59 -10.11 1.07 -6.94
CA LYS A 59 -10.36 2.03 -5.85
C LYS A 59 -9.08 2.31 -5.05
N ILE A 60 -8.32 1.28 -4.71
CA ILE A 60 -7.05 1.43 -3.99
C ILE A 60 -5.98 2.14 -4.83
N ARG A 61 -5.92 1.90 -6.14
CA ARG A 61 -5.01 2.64 -7.03
C ARG A 61 -5.34 4.14 -7.03
N ALA A 62 -6.61 4.49 -7.21
CA ALA A 62 -7.07 5.87 -7.19
C ALA A 62 -6.72 6.57 -5.85
N ILE A 63 -6.98 5.90 -4.72
CA ILE A 63 -6.64 6.42 -3.39
C ILE A 63 -5.13 6.66 -3.25
N HIS A 64 -4.29 5.73 -3.72
CA HIS A 64 -2.84 5.90 -3.67
C HIS A 64 -2.33 7.07 -4.54
N GLU A 65 -2.93 7.28 -5.71
CA GLU A 65 -2.58 8.39 -6.61
C GLU A 65 -3.01 9.73 -6.03
N GLU A 66 -4.24 9.81 -5.53
CA GLU A 66 -4.77 11.01 -4.87
C GLU A 66 -3.95 11.37 -3.62
N THR A 67 -3.65 10.38 -2.78
CA THR A 67 -2.81 10.57 -1.59
C THR A 67 -1.43 11.10 -1.99
N ARG A 68 -0.84 10.53 -3.05
CA ARG A 68 0.47 10.99 -3.56
C ARG A 68 0.40 12.44 -4.02
N ARG A 69 -0.66 12.82 -4.74
CA ARG A 69 -0.87 14.20 -5.20
C ARG A 69 -0.99 15.16 -4.02
N ARG A 70 -1.88 14.88 -3.06
CA ARG A 70 -2.10 15.71 -1.87
C ARG A 70 -0.85 15.87 -1.01
N LEU A 71 -0.06 14.79 -0.86
CA LEU A 71 1.21 14.86 -0.14
C LEU A 71 2.21 15.78 -0.85
N LYS A 72 2.26 15.76 -2.19
CA LYS A 72 3.17 16.62 -2.96
C LYS A 72 2.81 18.11 -2.80
N GLU A 73 1.53 18.43 -2.61
CA GLU A 73 1.06 19.81 -2.44
C GLU A 73 1.46 20.42 -1.09
N VAL A 74 1.64 19.61 -0.04
CA VAL A 74 1.93 20.08 1.33
C VAL A 74 3.40 19.93 1.73
N LEU A 75 4.17 19.08 1.05
CA LEU A 75 5.58 18.84 1.34
C LEU A 75 6.47 19.77 0.52
N THR A 76 7.60 20.18 1.11
CA THR A 76 8.66 20.86 0.36
C THR A 76 9.31 19.90 -0.64
N ALA A 77 10.04 20.42 -1.63
CA ALA A 77 10.76 19.60 -2.60
C ALA A 77 11.71 18.60 -1.93
N GLU A 78 12.51 19.06 -0.97
CA GLU A 78 13.45 18.20 -0.21
C GLU A 78 12.72 17.12 0.61
N GLN A 79 11.59 17.47 1.24
CA GLN A 79 10.78 16.50 1.98
C GLN A 79 10.14 15.47 1.06
N TRP A 80 9.71 15.89 -0.12
CA TRP A 80 9.15 15.01 -1.15
C TRP A 80 10.18 14.02 -1.66
N ASP A 81 11.39 14.48 -1.96
CA ASP A 81 12.49 13.63 -2.43
C ASP A 81 12.87 12.60 -1.38
N LYS A 82 12.99 13.01 -0.11
CA LYS A 82 13.21 12.10 1.03
C LYS A 82 12.06 11.08 1.16
N PHE A 83 10.81 11.50 0.96
CA PHE A 83 9.66 10.60 0.97
C PHE A 83 9.72 9.56 -0.16
N GLN A 84 10.06 9.97 -1.39
CA GLN A 84 10.24 9.04 -2.51
C GLN A 84 11.39 8.05 -2.26
N GLU A 85 12.51 8.52 -1.70
CA GLU A 85 13.63 7.68 -1.34
C GLU A 85 13.24 6.63 -0.30
N MET A 86 12.56 7.03 0.79
CA MET A 86 12.07 6.10 1.80
C MET A 86 11.15 5.02 1.20
N ARG A 87 10.29 5.39 0.25
CA ARG A 87 9.43 4.44 -0.47
C ARG A 87 10.24 3.49 -1.35
N ARG A 88 11.23 3.99 -2.10
CA ARG A 88 12.12 3.17 -2.94
C ARG A 88 12.89 2.15 -2.09
N ARG A 89 13.56 2.60 -1.03
CA ARG A 89 14.31 1.72 -0.10
C ARG A 89 13.40 0.65 0.52
N ARG A 90 12.16 1.00 0.84
CA ARG A 90 11.17 0.05 1.38
C ARG A 90 10.80 -1.03 0.35
N MET A 91 10.65 -0.65 -0.93
CA MET A 91 10.36 -1.58 -2.02
C MET A 91 11.55 -2.50 -2.34
N GLU A 92 12.77 -1.99 -2.35
CA GLU A 92 14.00 -2.78 -2.53
C GLU A 92 14.11 -3.86 -1.45
N ARG A 93 14.01 -3.48 -0.17
CA ARG A 93 13.99 -4.44 0.95
C ARG A 93 12.88 -5.47 0.82
N TRP A 94 11.74 -5.11 0.23
CA TRP A 94 10.67 -6.07 -0.03
C TRP A 94 11.04 -7.05 -1.15
N ARG A 95 11.61 -6.57 -2.26
CA ARG A 95 12.08 -7.42 -3.36
C ARG A 95 13.14 -8.41 -2.89
N GLU A 96 14.15 -7.94 -2.15
CA GLU A 96 15.20 -8.80 -1.58
C GLU A 96 14.61 -9.92 -0.71
N ARG A 97 13.65 -9.59 0.17
CA ARG A 97 12.97 -10.61 0.98
C ARG A 97 12.18 -11.61 0.15
N MET A 98 11.51 -11.16 -0.91
CA MET A 98 10.75 -12.04 -1.81
C MET A 98 11.70 -12.94 -2.62
N GLU A 99 12.86 -12.44 -3.02
CA GLU A 99 13.89 -13.23 -3.70
C GLU A 99 14.49 -14.28 -2.77
N ARG A 100 14.79 -13.94 -1.51
CA ARG A 100 15.24 -14.92 -0.49
C ARG A 100 14.23 -16.06 -0.34
N ARG A 101 12.96 -15.71 -0.11
CA ARG A 101 11.84 -16.69 -0.01
C ARG A 101 11.61 -17.54 -1.26
N ARG A 102 12.15 -17.16 -2.42
CA ARG A 102 12.04 -17.94 -3.66
C ARG A 102 13.23 -18.89 -3.84
N LYS A 103 14.36 -18.60 -3.20
CA LYS A 103 15.58 -19.41 -3.24
C LYS A 103 15.62 -20.48 -2.15
N ASP A 104 14.93 -20.23 -1.04
CA ASP A 104 14.62 -21.22 0.00
C ASP A 104 13.47 -22.14 -0.43
#